data_AF-A0A521CCQ4-F1
#
_entry.id   AF-A0A521CCQ4-F1
#
_cell.length_a   1.000
_cell.length_b   1.000
_cell.length_c   1.000
_cell.angle_alpha   90.00
_cell.angle_beta   90.00
_cell.angle_gamma   90.00
#
_symmetry.space_group_name_H-M   'P 1'
#
loop_
_entity.id
_entity.type
_entity.pdbx_description
1 polymer ?
#
loop_
_entity_poly.entity_id
_entity_poly.type
_entity_poly.pdbx_seq_one_letter_code
_entity_poly.pdbx_strand_id
1 'polypeptide(L)'
;MHIAPYENQNKPIVDADDPMVPLNYFNIVKLKQGEAFEYQVPGYETCIVPATGTVDVDVEGVQFAMLGNRGEDVWDGEPEGVYAPVGAKVQIVCASDHTEVFIAGARYDKVLDPFDVRQHDLVQYGSDDTKTHRKIKHILGQKQHDKVGRLLVSELFTVGQGGWSGFPSHKHDTNRLPDETRHDETYNFRFKPNWGSGLQMLQREDNEPGDAYHIMDGSTVCIDKGYHPCCVLPGYEMYYFTILGGLTQRSLVQYFQPTHAYQIETIPGIKDMIAKFK
;
A
#
# COMPACT_ATOMS: atom_id res chain seq x y z
N MET A 1 -12.23 -9.70 2.54
CA MET A 1 -12.28 -8.24 2.50
C MET A 1 -11.55 -7.68 3.71
N HIS A 2 -12.22 -7.47 4.86
CA HIS A 2 -11.53 -7.13 6.11
C HIS A 2 -10.98 -8.39 6.78
N ILE A 3 -9.69 -8.35 7.12
CA ILE A 3 -8.97 -9.35 7.89
C ILE A 3 -8.56 -8.65 9.19
N ALA A 4 -9.15 -9.09 10.30
CA ALA A 4 -8.81 -8.59 11.63
C ALA A 4 -7.35 -8.88 11.96
N PRO A 5 -6.67 -8.04 12.79
CA PRO A 5 -5.28 -8.27 13.16
C PRO A 5 -5.10 -9.61 13.87
N TYR A 6 -4.02 -10.32 13.53
CA TYR A 6 -3.64 -11.58 14.15
C TYR A 6 -2.13 -11.81 13.98
N GLU A 7 -1.56 -12.70 14.78
CA GLU A 7 -0.19 -13.17 14.56
C GLU A 7 -0.18 -14.17 13.40
N ASN A 8 0.26 -13.71 12.23
CA ASN A 8 0.28 -14.49 11.00
C ASN A 8 1.40 -15.54 10.94
N GLN A 9 2.26 -15.62 11.95
CA GLN A 9 3.40 -16.56 12.01
C GLN A 9 4.30 -16.45 10.78
N ASN A 10 4.50 -15.22 10.28
CA ASN A 10 5.23 -14.90 9.04
C ASN A 10 4.68 -15.58 7.78
N LYS A 11 3.44 -16.11 7.81
CA LYS A 11 2.73 -16.62 6.64
C LYS A 11 1.96 -15.50 5.93
N PRO A 12 1.81 -15.55 4.59
CA PRO A 12 1.07 -14.55 3.84
C PRO A 12 -0.30 -14.25 4.44
N ILE A 13 -0.64 -12.96 4.54
CA ILE A 13 -1.97 -12.49 4.93
C ILE A 13 -2.89 -12.51 3.71
N VAL A 14 -2.35 -12.13 2.55
CA VAL A 14 -2.96 -12.29 1.22
C VAL A 14 -1.98 -13.11 0.40
N ASP A 15 -2.34 -14.36 0.11
CA ASP A 15 -1.46 -15.29 -0.59
C ASP A 15 -1.60 -15.13 -2.12
N ALA A 16 -0.69 -15.77 -2.86
CA ALA A 16 -0.78 -15.85 -4.30
C ALA A 16 -2.11 -16.47 -4.75
N ASP A 17 -2.67 -15.94 -5.86
CA ASP A 17 -3.97 -16.31 -6.39
C ASP A 17 -5.13 -16.18 -5.37
N ASP A 18 -5.05 -15.20 -4.45
CA ASP A 18 -6.15 -14.88 -3.53
C ASP A 18 -7.48 -14.72 -4.29
N PRO A 19 -8.59 -15.34 -3.84
CA PRO A 19 -9.84 -15.34 -4.58
C PRO A 19 -10.52 -13.97 -4.68
N MET A 20 -10.14 -13.00 -3.85
CA MET A 20 -10.72 -11.66 -3.83
C MET A 20 -9.83 -10.65 -4.58
N VAL A 21 -8.52 -10.73 -4.38
CA VAL A 21 -7.53 -9.83 -5.01
C VAL A 21 -6.42 -10.63 -5.71
N PRO A 22 -6.73 -11.39 -6.76
CA PRO A 22 -5.79 -12.33 -7.40
C PRO A 22 -4.58 -11.66 -8.05
N LEU A 23 -4.56 -10.33 -8.19
CA LEU A 23 -3.41 -9.59 -8.69
C LEU A 23 -2.44 -9.16 -7.59
N ASN A 24 -2.81 -9.27 -6.32
CA ASN A 24 -1.99 -8.83 -5.18
C ASN A 24 -1.45 -10.00 -4.36
N TYR A 25 -0.36 -9.74 -3.66
CA TYR A 25 0.21 -10.56 -2.59
C TYR A 25 0.60 -9.65 -1.43
N PHE A 26 0.41 -10.11 -0.19
CA PHE A 26 0.83 -9.37 0.98
C PHE A 26 1.23 -10.27 2.14
N ASN A 27 2.40 -10.01 2.71
CA ASN A 27 2.84 -10.63 3.95
C ASN A 27 3.45 -9.59 4.90
N ILE A 28 3.32 -9.86 6.20
CA ILE A 28 4.04 -9.16 7.27
C ILE A 28 4.97 -10.16 7.92
N VAL A 29 6.25 -9.82 7.98
CA VAL A 29 7.29 -10.68 8.56
C VAL A 29 7.92 -9.96 9.73
N LYS A 30 7.91 -10.57 10.91
CA LYS A 30 8.58 -10.08 12.11
C LYS A 30 9.81 -10.94 12.40
N LEU A 31 10.96 -10.30 12.61
CA LEU A 31 12.24 -10.97 12.87
C LEU A 31 13.00 -10.28 14.01
N LYS A 32 13.80 -11.05 14.74
CA LYS A 32 14.80 -10.56 15.70
C LYS A 32 16.17 -10.53 15.05
N GLN A 33 17.11 -9.81 15.67
CA GLN A 33 18.48 -9.68 15.17
C GLN A 33 19.10 -11.03 14.75
N GLY A 34 19.62 -11.08 13.53
CA GLY A 34 20.25 -12.26 12.95
C GLY A 34 19.29 -13.36 12.47
N GLU A 35 17.99 -13.27 12.76
CA GLU A 35 17.00 -14.15 12.15
C GLU A 35 16.85 -13.84 10.66
N ALA A 36 16.67 -14.88 9.87
CA ALA A 36 16.48 -14.80 8.43
C ALA A 36 15.11 -15.35 8.02
N PHE A 37 14.51 -14.72 7.02
CA PHE A 37 13.30 -15.20 6.36
C PHE A 37 13.56 -15.33 4.87
N GLU A 38 13.29 -16.51 4.32
CA GLU A 38 13.39 -16.78 2.89
C GLU A 38 11.99 -16.98 2.31
N TYR A 39 11.77 -16.43 1.11
CA TYR A 39 10.54 -16.66 0.38
C TYR A 39 10.77 -16.61 -1.14
N GLN A 40 9.78 -17.13 -1.85
CA GLN A 40 9.67 -17.05 -3.30
C GLN A 40 8.18 -17.07 -3.65
N VAL A 41 7.72 -16.17 -4.51
CA VAL A 41 6.30 -16.11 -4.94
C VAL A 41 6.25 -16.24 -6.47
N PRO A 42 6.16 -17.47 -7.02
CA PRO A 42 6.09 -17.67 -8.47
C PRO A 42 4.94 -16.88 -9.10
N GLY A 43 5.21 -16.19 -10.22
CA GLY A 43 4.19 -15.40 -10.93
C GLY A 43 3.91 -14.01 -10.33
N TYR A 44 4.58 -13.64 -9.23
CA TYR A 44 4.49 -12.32 -8.61
C TYR A 44 5.85 -11.65 -8.54
N GLU A 45 5.91 -10.38 -8.90
CA GLU A 45 6.98 -9.48 -8.47
C GLU A 45 6.69 -8.97 -7.06
N THR A 46 7.72 -8.64 -6.27
CA THR A 46 7.53 -8.18 -4.88
C THR A 46 8.32 -6.93 -4.55
N CYS A 47 7.89 -6.24 -3.48
CA CYS A 47 8.58 -5.13 -2.88
C CYS A 47 8.71 -5.37 -1.37
N ILE A 48 9.94 -5.39 -0.87
CA ILE A 48 10.30 -5.60 0.53
C ILE A 48 10.45 -4.21 1.16
N VAL A 49 9.64 -3.90 2.17
CA VAL A 49 9.58 -2.58 2.82
C VAL A 49 9.66 -2.76 4.34
N PRO A 50 10.78 -2.41 4.99
CA PRO A 50 10.86 -2.38 6.45
C PRO A 50 9.91 -1.31 6.99
N ALA A 51 8.86 -1.74 7.70
CA ALA A 51 7.95 -0.84 8.40
C ALA A 51 8.63 -0.27 9.65
N THR A 52 9.41 -1.11 10.35
CA THR A 52 10.32 -0.74 11.44
C THR A 52 11.58 -1.61 11.40
N GLY A 53 12.65 -1.12 12.00
CA GLY A 53 13.96 -1.78 12.01
C GLY A 53 14.71 -1.66 10.69
N THR A 54 15.83 -2.37 10.64
CA THR A 54 16.76 -2.39 9.50
C THR A 54 17.08 -3.83 9.12
N VAL A 55 17.12 -4.12 7.82
CA VAL A 55 17.38 -5.46 7.28
C VAL A 55 18.40 -5.44 6.16
N ASP A 56 19.10 -6.56 5.98
CA ASP A 56 19.83 -6.86 4.75
C ASP A 56 18.95 -7.73 3.85
N VAL A 57 18.85 -7.38 2.57
CA VAL A 57 18.04 -8.12 1.58
C VAL A 57 18.95 -8.69 0.49
N ASP A 58 18.84 -9.99 0.23
CA ASP A 58 19.45 -10.67 -0.91
C ASP A 58 18.36 -11.09 -1.89
N VAL A 59 18.49 -10.68 -3.16
CA VAL A 59 17.59 -11.07 -4.24
C VAL A 59 18.40 -11.79 -5.31
N GLU A 60 18.30 -13.12 -5.36
CA GLU A 60 19.06 -13.97 -6.29
C GLU A 60 20.58 -13.66 -6.30
N GLY A 61 21.16 -13.40 -5.13
CA GLY A 61 22.58 -13.05 -4.95
C GLY A 61 22.93 -11.57 -5.12
N VAL A 62 21.95 -10.70 -5.46
CA VAL A 62 22.13 -9.24 -5.45
C VAL A 62 21.80 -8.69 -4.07
N GLN A 63 22.78 -8.06 -3.42
CA GLN A 63 22.70 -7.64 -2.03
C GLN A 63 22.35 -6.16 -1.87
N PHE A 64 21.38 -5.88 -1.00
CA PHE A 64 20.96 -4.56 -0.56
C PHE A 64 21.07 -4.49 0.96
N ALA A 65 22.17 -3.93 1.45
CA ALA A 65 22.46 -3.87 2.89
C ALA A 65 21.74 -2.70 3.57
N MET A 66 21.46 -2.85 4.86
CA MET A 66 20.99 -1.80 5.76
C MET A 66 19.74 -1.06 5.22
N LEU A 67 18.76 -1.79 4.72
CA LEU A 67 17.45 -1.28 4.29
C LEU A 67 16.58 -0.96 5.49
N GLY A 68 16.01 0.24 5.53
CA GLY A 68 15.12 0.70 6.60
C GLY A 68 15.81 1.61 7.61
N ASN A 69 15.13 2.71 7.96
CA ASN A 69 15.65 3.78 8.81
C ASN A 69 14.70 4.15 9.97
N ARG A 70 13.65 3.34 10.20
CA ARG A 70 12.61 3.56 11.21
C ARG A 70 12.87 2.72 12.44
N GLY A 71 12.62 3.27 13.62
CA GLY A 71 12.85 2.58 14.89
C GLY A 71 11.56 2.09 15.51
N GLU A 72 10.76 3.02 16.01
CA GLU A 72 9.57 2.79 16.83
C GLU A 72 8.34 2.46 15.99
N ASP A 73 8.06 3.27 14.96
CA ASP A 73 6.84 3.17 14.17
C ASP A 73 6.98 3.77 12.76
N VAL A 74 5.94 3.67 11.95
CA VAL A 74 5.92 4.19 10.56
C VAL A 74 5.99 5.73 10.45
N TRP A 75 5.85 6.46 11.57
CA TRP A 75 5.89 7.92 11.60
C TRP A 75 7.29 8.50 11.86
N ASP A 76 8.22 7.71 12.40
CA ASP A 76 9.54 8.22 12.85
C ASP A 76 10.60 8.33 11.74
N GLY A 77 10.27 7.93 10.50
CA GLY A 77 11.21 7.94 9.39
C GLY A 77 10.59 7.78 8.00
N GLU A 78 11.47 7.69 7.01
CA GLU A 78 11.11 7.64 5.59
C GLU A 78 11.18 6.21 5.05
N PRO A 79 10.21 5.78 4.24
CA PRO A 79 10.21 4.40 3.78
C PRO A 79 11.34 4.18 2.79
N GLU A 80 11.93 3.00 2.88
CA GLU A 80 12.80 2.44 1.86
C GLU A 80 12.20 1.13 1.37
N GLY A 81 12.61 0.66 0.20
CA GLY A 81 12.17 -0.64 -0.28
C GLY A 81 13.15 -1.27 -1.25
N VAL A 82 13.03 -2.58 -1.43
CA VAL A 82 13.74 -3.34 -2.48
C VAL A 82 12.70 -3.97 -3.38
N TYR A 83 12.82 -3.75 -4.68
CA TYR A 83 12.06 -4.45 -5.69
C TYR A 83 12.76 -5.79 -6.02
N ALA A 84 11.98 -6.87 -6.03
CA ALA A 84 12.42 -8.18 -6.47
C ALA A 84 11.58 -8.63 -7.68
N PRO A 85 12.22 -9.11 -8.76
CA PRO A 85 11.52 -9.47 -9.98
C PRO A 85 10.68 -10.73 -9.81
N VAL A 86 9.81 -10.98 -10.80
CA VAL A 86 8.84 -12.07 -10.76
C VAL A 86 9.47 -13.42 -10.36
N GLY A 87 8.94 -14.02 -9.29
CA GLY A 87 9.37 -15.34 -8.83
C GLY A 87 10.81 -15.42 -8.33
N ALA A 88 11.48 -14.30 -8.04
CA ALA A 88 12.82 -14.32 -7.45
C ALA A 88 12.82 -14.95 -6.05
N LYS A 89 13.86 -15.71 -5.73
CA LYS A 89 14.18 -16.12 -4.37
C LYS A 89 14.78 -14.92 -3.62
N VAL A 90 14.19 -14.61 -2.47
CA VAL A 90 14.60 -13.49 -1.62
C VAL A 90 14.92 -13.99 -0.23
N GLN A 91 16.01 -13.49 0.35
CA GLN A 91 16.33 -13.65 1.77
C GLN A 91 16.34 -12.27 2.45
N ILE A 92 15.71 -12.18 3.62
CA ILE A 92 15.70 -10.98 4.47
C ILE A 92 16.35 -11.35 5.79
N VAL A 93 17.38 -10.62 6.22
CA VAL A 93 18.07 -10.82 7.50
C VAL A 93 17.93 -9.58 8.36
N CYS A 94 17.49 -9.74 9.61
CA CYS A 94 17.33 -8.61 10.52
C CYS A 94 18.68 -8.13 11.06
N ALA A 95 19.01 -6.86 10.82
CA ALA A 95 20.24 -6.22 11.30
C ALA A 95 20.04 -5.49 12.65
N SER A 96 18.84 -4.94 12.87
CA SER A 96 18.43 -4.32 14.15
C SER A 96 17.99 -5.35 15.19
N ASP A 97 17.67 -4.91 16.42
CA ASP A 97 17.19 -5.79 17.50
C ASP A 97 15.91 -6.55 17.10
N HIS A 98 15.00 -5.84 16.42
CA HIS A 98 13.76 -6.35 15.85
C HIS A 98 13.42 -5.58 14.57
N THR A 99 12.62 -6.19 13.71
CA THR A 99 12.07 -5.57 12.50
C THR A 99 10.67 -6.10 12.22
N GLU A 100 9.80 -5.25 11.68
CA GLU A 100 8.59 -5.64 10.98
C GLU A 100 8.77 -5.25 9.50
N VAL A 101 8.60 -6.21 8.60
CA VAL A 101 8.80 -6.04 7.15
C VAL A 101 7.51 -6.35 6.42
N PHE A 102 7.08 -5.41 5.58
CA PHE A 102 5.98 -5.59 4.64
C PHE A 102 6.52 -6.11 3.32
N ILE A 103 5.94 -7.20 2.83
CA ILE A 103 6.23 -7.76 1.52
C ILE A 103 4.98 -7.57 0.67
N ALA A 104 4.99 -6.55 -0.18
CA ALA A 104 3.97 -6.33 -1.19
C ALA A 104 4.28 -7.14 -2.44
N GLY A 105 3.27 -7.58 -3.18
CA GLY A 105 3.49 -8.16 -4.50
C GLY A 105 2.35 -7.92 -5.45
N ALA A 106 2.66 -8.00 -6.74
CA ALA A 106 1.67 -8.00 -7.81
C ALA A 106 1.96 -9.06 -8.86
N ARG A 107 0.92 -9.55 -9.52
CA ARG A 107 1.05 -10.52 -10.60
C ARG A 107 1.74 -9.90 -11.80
N TYR A 108 2.79 -10.56 -12.28
CA TYR A 108 3.55 -10.12 -13.45
C TYR A 108 4.17 -11.31 -14.19
N ASP A 109 4.58 -11.11 -15.43
CA ASP A 109 5.00 -12.19 -16.34
C ASP A 109 6.40 -11.98 -16.95
N LYS A 110 7.07 -10.87 -16.64
CA LYS A 110 8.42 -10.57 -17.13
C LYS A 110 9.40 -10.43 -15.98
N VAL A 111 10.58 -11.00 -16.17
CA VAL A 111 11.71 -10.82 -15.26
C VAL A 111 12.35 -9.47 -15.55
N LEU A 112 12.52 -8.66 -14.51
CA LEU A 112 13.21 -7.38 -14.52
C LEU A 112 14.46 -7.47 -13.60
N ASP A 113 15.19 -6.37 -13.45
CA ASP A 113 16.34 -6.32 -12.55
C ASP A 113 15.92 -5.88 -11.13
N PRO A 114 16.47 -6.47 -10.06
CA PRO A 114 16.23 -5.98 -8.70
C PRO A 114 16.90 -4.63 -8.47
N PHE A 115 16.30 -3.79 -7.62
CA PHE A 115 16.87 -2.49 -7.23
C PHE A 115 16.30 -2.03 -5.88
N ASP A 116 16.99 -1.11 -5.21
CA ASP A 116 16.50 -0.46 -4.00
C ASP A 116 15.95 0.96 -4.27
N VAL A 117 15.04 1.37 -3.41
CA VAL A 117 14.47 2.70 -3.31
C VAL A 117 14.85 3.26 -1.96
N ARG A 118 15.84 4.15 -1.95
CA ARG A 118 16.26 4.92 -0.77
C ARG A 118 15.66 6.33 -0.72
N GLN A 119 15.05 6.75 -1.82
CA GLN A 119 14.37 8.03 -1.96
C GLN A 119 13.05 7.80 -2.67
N HIS A 120 11.98 8.33 -2.10
CA HIS A 120 10.61 8.16 -2.58
C HIS A 120 10.06 9.46 -3.15
N ASP A 121 8.94 9.36 -3.87
CA ASP A 121 8.16 10.54 -4.26
C ASP A 121 7.18 10.91 -3.16
N LEU A 122 7.19 12.17 -2.74
CA LEU A 122 6.27 12.72 -1.75
C LEU A 122 5.17 13.52 -2.44
N VAL A 123 3.93 13.25 -2.06
CA VAL A 123 2.75 14.02 -2.46
C VAL A 123 1.96 14.39 -1.21
N GLN A 124 1.50 15.63 -1.13
CA GLN A 124 0.65 16.09 -0.04
C GLN A 124 -0.49 16.93 -0.62
N TYR A 125 -1.71 16.66 -0.17
CA TYR A 125 -2.91 17.35 -0.66
C TYR A 125 -4.00 17.38 0.41
N GLY A 126 -5.07 18.13 0.14
CA GLY A 126 -6.15 18.38 1.07
C GLY A 126 -5.74 19.31 2.22
N SER A 127 -6.64 19.47 3.18
CA SER A 127 -6.42 20.32 4.36
C SER A 127 -7.22 19.83 5.55
N ASP A 128 -6.87 20.31 6.74
CA ASP A 128 -7.63 20.00 7.97
C ASP A 128 -9.04 20.59 7.94
N ASP A 129 -9.25 21.69 7.21
CA ASP A 129 -10.57 22.32 6.98
C ASP A 129 -11.47 21.44 6.12
N THR A 130 -10.90 20.85 5.06
CA THR A 130 -11.60 19.90 4.18
C THR A 130 -11.69 18.50 4.79
N LYS A 131 -10.97 18.25 5.89
CA LYS A 131 -10.78 16.93 6.52
C LYS A 131 -10.15 15.90 5.59
N THR A 132 -9.51 16.30 4.49
CA THR A 132 -8.86 15.38 3.53
C THR A 132 -7.33 15.51 3.52
N HIS A 133 -6.74 16.06 4.58
CA HIS A 133 -5.30 16.27 4.66
C HIS A 133 -4.55 14.93 4.65
N ARG A 134 -3.86 14.66 3.54
CA ARG A 134 -3.19 13.39 3.27
C ARG A 134 -1.76 13.62 2.80
N LYS A 135 -0.87 12.77 3.28
CA LYS A 135 0.52 12.67 2.83
C LYS A 135 0.74 11.28 2.24
N ILE A 136 1.27 11.20 1.03
CA ILE A 136 1.56 9.97 0.30
C ILE A 136 3.04 9.89 0.03
N LYS A 137 3.65 8.74 0.36
CA LYS A 137 5.03 8.42 0.04
C LYS A 137 5.03 7.24 -0.93
N HIS A 138 5.33 7.47 -2.20
CA HIS A 138 5.37 6.43 -3.21
C HIS A 138 6.74 5.74 -3.21
N ILE A 139 6.76 4.49 -2.74
CA ILE A 139 7.97 3.66 -2.75
C ILE A 139 8.22 3.18 -4.18
N LEU A 140 7.22 2.53 -4.80
CA LEU A 140 7.24 2.22 -6.23
C LEU A 140 6.31 3.19 -6.96
N GLY A 141 6.80 4.41 -7.20
CA GLY A 141 6.07 5.53 -7.81
C GLY A 141 6.35 5.72 -9.30
N GLN A 142 6.16 6.93 -9.81
CA GLN A 142 6.43 7.28 -11.23
C GLN A 142 7.91 7.14 -11.60
N LYS A 143 8.84 7.48 -10.70
CA LYS A 143 10.28 7.41 -10.97
C LYS A 143 10.78 5.99 -11.32
N GLN A 144 10.01 4.97 -10.95
CA GLN A 144 10.33 3.56 -11.17
C GLN A 144 9.54 2.95 -12.34
N HIS A 145 8.82 3.75 -13.13
CA HIS A 145 7.91 3.26 -14.18
C HIS A 145 8.55 2.23 -15.13
N ASP A 146 9.78 2.47 -15.58
CA ASP A 146 10.48 1.58 -16.53
C ASP A 146 11.24 0.42 -15.86
N LYS A 147 11.17 0.29 -14.53
CA LYS A 147 11.93 -0.69 -13.73
C LYS A 147 11.04 -1.69 -12.99
N VAL A 148 9.73 -1.47 -12.97
CA VAL A 148 8.74 -2.27 -12.23
C VAL A 148 7.67 -2.73 -13.20
N GLY A 149 7.09 -3.91 -12.97
CA GLY A 149 6.02 -4.47 -13.78
C GLY A 149 4.69 -3.73 -13.61
N ARG A 150 3.75 -4.32 -12.87
CA ARG A 150 2.40 -3.78 -12.63
C ARG A 150 2.15 -3.40 -11.17
N LEU A 151 3.14 -3.60 -10.31
CA LEU A 151 3.10 -3.24 -8.90
C LEU A 151 3.23 -1.72 -8.67
N LEU A 152 2.35 -1.19 -7.84
CA LEU A 152 2.49 0.11 -7.18
C LEU A 152 2.48 -0.10 -5.67
N VAL A 153 3.40 0.55 -4.97
CA VAL A 153 3.51 0.47 -3.51
C VAL A 153 3.65 1.86 -2.94
N SER A 154 2.77 2.21 -1.99
CA SER A 154 2.73 3.54 -1.38
C SER A 154 2.37 3.46 0.09
N GLU A 155 2.82 4.44 0.85
CA GLU A 155 2.39 4.68 2.22
C GLU A 155 1.58 5.95 2.31
N LEU A 156 0.47 5.90 3.04
CA LEU A 156 -0.46 7.01 3.08
C LEU A 156 -0.81 7.31 4.52
N PHE A 157 -0.69 8.59 4.86
CA PHE A 157 -0.93 9.12 6.18
C PHE A 157 -2.13 10.07 6.08
N THR A 158 -3.19 9.77 6.81
CA THR A 158 -4.24 10.73 7.11
C THR A 158 -3.71 11.61 8.25
N VAL A 159 -3.22 12.80 7.88
CA VAL A 159 -2.44 13.67 8.78
C VAL A 159 -3.32 14.29 9.87
N GLY A 160 -4.56 14.67 9.52
CA GLY A 160 -5.51 15.22 10.47
C GLY A 160 -6.15 14.14 11.34
N GLN A 161 -6.13 14.33 12.66
CA GLN A 161 -6.91 13.49 13.57
C GLN A 161 -8.42 13.65 13.29
N GLY A 162 -9.12 12.52 13.13
CA GLY A 162 -10.51 12.53 12.65
C GLY A 162 -10.68 12.83 11.15
N GLY A 163 -9.61 12.73 10.36
CA GLY A 163 -9.62 12.98 8.92
C GLY A 163 -10.13 11.84 8.06
N TRP A 164 -10.25 12.13 6.76
CA TRP A 164 -10.70 11.25 5.70
C TRP A 164 -9.59 11.05 4.65
N SER A 165 -9.57 9.85 4.07
CA SER A 165 -8.70 9.42 2.99
C SER A 165 -9.53 8.77 1.89
N GLY A 166 -8.96 8.65 0.69
CA GLY A 166 -9.68 8.09 -0.46
C GLY A 166 -10.80 9.00 -0.99
N PHE A 167 -10.77 10.29 -0.66
CA PHE A 167 -11.73 11.30 -1.14
C PHE A 167 -11.15 12.21 -2.26
N PRO A 168 -11.96 12.59 -3.27
CA PRO A 168 -13.29 12.09 -3.55
C PRO A 168 -13.24 10.60 -3.83
N SER A 169 -14.33 9.95 -3.43
CA SER A 169 -14.52 8.52 -3.55
C SER A 169 -14.19 8.07 -4.97
N HIS A 170 -13.39 7.03 -5.12
CA HIS A 170 -12.97 6.51 -6.43
C HIS A 170 -12.87 5.00 -6.41
N LYS A 171 -12.84 4.42 -7.61
CA LYS A 171 -12.65 2.99 -7.86
C LYS A 171 -11.70 2.77 -9.03
N HIS A 172 -11.21 1.54 -9.17
CA HIS A 172 -10.38 1.06 -10.28
C HIS A 172 -10.64 -0.43 -10.48
N ASP A 173 -11.92 -0.78 -10.58
CA ASP A 173 -12.42 -2.17 -10.57
C ASP A 173 -12.85 -2.67 -11.94
N THR A 174 -12.76 -1.81 -12.95
CA THR A 174 -13.18 -2.08 -14.32
C THR A 174 -12.09 -1.67 -15.30
N ASN A 175 -11.80 -2.52 -16.29
CA ASN A 175 -10.85 -2.20 -17.36
C ASN A 175 -11.55 -1.42 -18.50
N ARG A 176 -11.97 -0.19 -18.22
CA ARG A 176 -12.69 0.69 -19.14
C ARG A 176 -11.75 1.79 -19.64
N LEU A 177 -10.84 1.44 -20.53
CA LEU A 177 -9.85 2.39 -21.06
C LEU A 177 -10.51 3.42 -22.02
N PRO A 178 -10.13 4.70 -21.98
CA PRO A 178 -9.07 5.30 -21.15
C PRO A 178 -9.55 5.82 -19.78
N ASP A 179 -10.82 5.62 -19.42
CA ASP A 179 -11.47 6.27 -18.28
C ASP A 179 -11.20 5.60 -16.92
N GLU A 180 -10.84 4.32 -16.94
CA GLU A 180 -10.58 3.52 -15.74
C GLU A 180 -9.67 2.34 -16.07
N THR A 181 -8.70 2.08 -15.19
CA THR A 181 -7.86 0.89 -15.26
C THR A 181 -8.26 -0.10 -14.18
N ARG A 182 -8.13 -1.40 -14.47
CA ARG A 182 -8.42 -2.44 -13.50
C ARG A 182 -7.21 -2.73 -12.62
N HIS A 183 -7.34 -2.48 -11.31
CA HIS A 183 -6.34 -2.79 -10.29
C HIS A 183 -7.01 -3.46 -9.09
N ASP A 184 -6.39 -4.52 -8.56
CA ASP A 184 -6.69 -4.96 -7.21
C ASP A 184 -5.97 -4.05 -6.23
N GLU A 185 -6.56 -3.84 -5.05
CA GLU A 185 -5.94 -3.05 -4.00
C GLU A 185 -6.00 -3.73 -2.64
N THR A 186 -4.93 -3.59 -1.88
CA THR A 186 -4.82 -4.12 -0.52
C THR A 186 -4.23 -3.07 0.40
N TYR A 187 -4.90 -2.86 1.53
CA TYR A 187 -4.47 -1.95 2.60
C TYR A 187 -4.06 -2.71 3.84
N ASN A 188 -3.02 -2.24 4.52
CA ASN A 188 -2.72 -2.63 5.89
C ASN A 188 -2.59 -1.38 6.78
N PHE A 189 -3.32 -1.34 7.90
CA PHE A 189 -3.51 -0.13 8.70
C PHE A 189 -2.63 -0.09 9.94
N ARG A 190 -2.18 1.11 10.29
CA ARG A 190 -1.57 1.46 11.59
C ARG A 190 -2.22 2.71 12.15
N PHE A 191 -2.25 2.84 13.47
CA PHE A 191 -2.79 4.01 14.16
C PHE A 191 -1.80 4.61 15.16
N LYS A 192 -1.91 5.91 15.39
CA LYS A 192 -1.17 6.61 16.45
C LYS A 192 -2.13 7.39 17.36
N PRO A 193 -2.18 7.05 18.66
CA PRO A 193 -1.63 5.85 19.30
C PRO A 193 -2.16 4.53 18.71
N ASN A 194 -1.46 3.41 18.95
CA ASN A 194 -1.72 2.10 18.33
C ASN A 194 -3.01 1.39 18.82
N TRP A 195 -3.74 1.97 19.77
CA TRP A 195 -5.11 1.55 20.12
C TRP A 195 -6.17 2.40 19.41
N GLY A 196 -5.77 3.25 18.46
CA GLY A 196 -6.67 3.99 17.59
C GLY A 196 -7.44 3.09 16.63
N SER A 197 -8.43 3.67 15.97
CA SER A 197 -9.24 2.95 14.97
C SER A 197 -9.93 3.90 14.00
N GLY A 198 -10.56 3.33 12.97
CA GLY A 198 -11.25 4.05 11.91
C GLY A 198 -12.33 3.22 11.25
N LEU A 199 -12.87 3.72 10.14
CA LEU A 199 -13.81 3.00 9.28
C LEU A 199 -13.26 2.95 7.86
N GLN A 200 -13.27 1.77 7.26
CA GLN A 200 -13.13 1.60 5.82
C GLN A 200 -14.52 1.41 5.24
N MET A 201 -14.93 2.28 4.33
CA MET A 201 -16.20 2.13 3.61
C MET A 201 -15.96 1.43 2.29
N LEU A 202 -16.96 0.70 1.80
CA LEU A 202 -16.95 0.13 0.47
C LEU A 202 -18.33 0.20 -0.19
N GLN A 203 -18.49 1.15 -1.10
CA GLN A 203 -19.71 1.38 -1.84
C GLN A 203 -19.60 0.76 -3.24
N ARG A 204 -20.38 -0.29 -3.51
CA ARG A 204 -20.29 -1.05 -4.77
C ARG A 204 -20.90 -0.31 -5.96
N GLU A 205 -21.93 0.47 -5.70
CA GLU A 205 -22.73 1.17 -6.71
C GLU A 205 -22.92 2.63 -6.31
N ASP A 206 -22.92 3.52 -7.30
CA ASP A 206 -23.07 4.96 -7.04
C ASP A 206 -24.42 5.25 -6.38
N ASN A 207 -24.41 6.03 -5.30
CA ASN A 207 -25.57 6.40 -4.48
C ASN A 207 -26.33 5.27 -3.76
N GLU A 208 -25.84 4.03 -3.78
CA GLU A 208 -26.42 2.94 -2.99
C GLU A 208 -25.61 2.68 -1.72
N PRO A 209 -26.21 2.33 -0.58
CA PRO A 209 -25.47 2.01 0.64
C PRO A 209 -24.43 0.89 0.42
N GLY A 210 -23.24 1.10 0.98
CA GLY A 210 -22.15 0.14 0.97
C GLY A 210 -21.92 -0.53 2.33
N ASP A 211 -20.87 -1.34 2.40
CA ASP A 211 -20.37 -1.89 3.64
C ASP A 211 -19.49 -0.88 4.39
N ALA A 212 -19.43 -1.00 5.71
CA ALA A 212 -18.51 -0.25 6.55
C ALA A 212 -17.82 -1.20 7.54
N TYR A 213 -16.50 -1.20 7.54
CA TYR A 213 -15.68 -2.08 8.36
C TYR A 213 -14.93 -1.28 9.42
N HIS A 214 -15.02 -1.73 10.67
CA HIS A 214 -14.23 -1.18 11.77
C HIS A 214 -12.78 -1.66 11.64
N ILE A 215 -11.86 -0.73 11.38
CA ILE A 215 -10.44 -1.00 11.20
C ILE A 215 -9.66 -0.58 12.45
N MET A 216 -8.81 -1.48 12.92
CA MET A 216 -7.92 -1.34 14.07
C MET A 216 -6.47 -1.49 13.63
N ASP A 217 -5.51 -1.18 14.50
CA ASP A 217 -4.08 -1.39 14.25
C ASP A 217 -3.81 -2.85 13.82
N GLY A 218 -3.08 -3.03 12.71
CA GLY A 218 -2.84 -4.34 12.12
C GLY A 218 -3.91 -4.86 11.15
N SER A 219 -5.06 -4.19 11.03
CA SER A 219 -6.12 -4.62 10.10
C SER A 219 -5.64 -4.63 8.65
N THR A 220 -6.07 -5.62 7.88
CA THR A 220 -5.86 -5.67 6.43
C THR A 220 -7.22 -5.59 5.72
N VAL A 221 -7.31 -4.83 4.62
CA VAL A 221 -8.50 -4.80 3.76
C VAL A 221 -8.10 -5.09 2.32
N CYS A 222 -8.72 -6.12 1.75
CA CYS A 222 -8.64 -6.44 0.32
C CYS A 222 -9.85 -5.83 -0.40
N ILE A 223 -9.59 -4.99 -1.41
CA ILE A 223 -10.59 -4.24 -2.17
C ILE A 223 -10.66 -4.85 -3.57
N ASP A 224 -11.75 -5.56 -3.85
CA ASP A 224 -12.02 -6.20 -5.15
C ASP A 224 -12.73 -5.26 -6.13
N LYS A 225 -13.68 -4.44 -5.62
CA LYS A 225 -14.47 -3.49 -6.43
C LYS A 225 -15.15 -2.41 -5.61
N GLY A 226 -15.60 -1.34 -6.26
CA GLY A 226 -16.36 -0.25 -5.65
C GLY A 226 -15.51 0.89 -5.09
N TYR A 227 -16.21 1.92 -4.64
CA TYR A 227 -15.64 3.13 -4.08
C TYR A 227 -15.24 2.94 -2.62
N HIS A 228 -14.01 3.29 -2.26
CA HIS A 228 -13.38 2.82 -1.01
C HIS A 228 -12.72 3.93 -0.17
N PRO A 229 -13.46 4.97 0.27
CA PRO A 229 -12.90 5.94 1.19
C PRO A 229 -12.75 5.35 2.60
N CYS A 230 -11.87 5.94 3.39
CA CYS A 230 -11.70 5.58 4.80
C CYS A 230 -11.57 6.82 5.68
N CYS A 231 -11.96 6.69 6.95
CA CYS A 231 -11.77 7.72 7.95
C CYS A 231 -11.16 7.16 9.21
N VAL A 232 -10.45 8.04 9.92
CA VAL A 232 -9.93 7.75 11.25
C VAL A 232 -10.88 8.33 12.29
N LEU A 233 -11.04 7.65 13.44
CA LEU A 233 -11.83 8.21 14.54
C LEU A 233 -11.15 9.46 15.13
N PRO A 234 -11.91 10.36 15.77
CA PRO A 234 -11.35 11.56 16.40
C PRO A 234 -10.25 11.23 17.42
N GLY A 235 -9.16 12.00 17.40
CA GLY A 235 -8.05 11.86 18.34
C GLY A 235 -6.95 10.88 17.92
N TYR A 236 -7.06 10.22 16.77
CA TYR A 236 -6.05 9.31 16.25
C TYR A 236 -5.54 9.75 14.88
N GLU A 237 -4.25 9.51 14.62
CA GLU A 237 -3.70 9.51 13.27
C GLU A 237 -3.82 8.11 12.66
N MET A 238 -3.93 8.05 11.33
CA MET A 238 -4.03 6.78 10.59
C MET A 238 -3.00 6.72 9.49
N TYR A 239 -2.29 5.62 9.44
CA TYR A 239 -1.43 5.20 8.35
C TYR A 239 -2.04 3.98 7.66
N TYR A 240 -1.84 3.86 6.37
CA TYR A 240 -2.02 2.59 5.69
C TYR A 240 -1.02 2.40 4.55
N PHE A 241 -0.51 1.17 4.49
CA PHE A 241 0.31 0.66 3.42
C PHE A 241 -0.60 0.19 2.28
N THR A 242 -0.31 0.62 1.05
CA THR A 242 -1.13 0.35 -0.13
C THR A 242 -0.37 -0.42 -1.18
N ILE A 243 -1.01 -1.47 -1.67
CA ILE A 243 -0.52 -2.36 -2.70
C ILE A 243 -1.56 -2.33 -3.83
N LEU A 244 -1.15 -1.93 -5.02
CA LEU A 244 -1.97 -2.03 -6.22
C LEU A 244 -1.29 -2.92 -7.25
N GLY A 245 -2.04 -3.90 -7.76
CA GLY A 245 -1.65 -4.79 -8.83
C GLY A 245 -2.54 -4.54 -10.05
N GLY A 246 -1.95 -4.04 -11.13
CA GLY A 246 -2.68 -3.76 -12.37
C GLY A 246 -2.97 -5.01 -13.19
N LEU A 247 -4.17 -5.10 -13.79
CA LEU A 247 -4.56 -6.25 -14.63
C LEU A 247 -3.82 -6.24 -15.96
N THR A 248 -3.89 -5.13 -16.69
CA THR A 248 -3.33 -5.01 -18.05
C THR A 248 -2.15 -4.04 -18.12
N GLN A 249 -2.05 -3.10 -17.19
CA GLN A 249 -1.05 -2.04 -17.18
C GLN A 249 -0.72 -1.59 -15.75
N ARG A 250 0.41 -0.92 -15.59
CA ARG A 250 0.84 -0.35 -14.31
C ARG A 250 0.11 0.93 -13.95
N SER A 251 0.09 1.90 -14.88
CA SER A 251 -0.49 3.24 -14.67
C SER A 251 -1.94 3.14 -14.22
N LEU A 252 -2.25 3.86 -13.13
CA LEU A 252 -3.55 3.86 -12.50
C LEU A 252 -4.37 5.04 -13.03
N VAL A 253 -5.53 4.73 -13.59
CA VAL A 253 -6.58 5.72 -13.89
C VAL A 253 -7.77 5.42 -12.99
N GLN A 254 -7.95 6.27 -11.98
CA GLN A 254 -9.05 6.19 -11.03
C GLN A 254 -10.34 6.69 -11.67
N TYR A 255 -11.43 5.97 -11.45
CA TYR A 255 -12.77 6.43 -11.75
C TYR A 255 -13.41 7.03 -10.51
N PHE A 256 -13.49 8.36 -10.47
CA PHE A 256 -14.15 9.08 -9.38
C PHE A 256 -15.66 8.87 -9.44
N GLN A 257 -16.27 8.80 -8.26
CA GLN A 257 -17.71 8.65 -8.12
C GLN A 257 -18.43 9.84 -8.77
N PRO A 258 -19.27 9.62 -9.80
CA PRO A 258 -19.86 10.72 -10.59
C PRO A 258 -20.57 11.77 -9.72
N THR A 259 -21.33 11.31 -8.73
CA THR A 259 -22.07 12.19 -7.81
C THR A 259 -21.17 13.11 -6.98
N HIS A 260 -19.92 12.72 -6.74
CA HIS A 260 -18.98 13.47 -5.90
C HIS A 260 -17.77 14.01 -6.68
N ALA A 261 -17.73 13.80 -8.01
CA ALA A 261 -16.60 14.19 -8.85
C ALA A 261 -16.35 15.71 -8.84
N TYR A 262 -17.36 16.54 -8.55
CA TYR A 262 -17.19 17.99 -8.38
C TYR A 262 -16.17 18.34 -7.29
N GLN A 263 -15.94 17.46 -6.31
CA GLN A 263 -14.98 17.70 -5.23
C GLN A 263 -13.52 17.71 -5.71
N ILE A 264 -13.24 17.19 -6.93
CA ILE A 264 -11.93 17.32 -7.58
C ILE A 264 -11.56 18.81 -7.78
N GLU A 265 -12.57 19.66 -7.94
CA GLU A 265 -12.40 21.10 -8.10
C GLU A 265 -12.32 21.85 -6.76
N THR A 266 -12.70 21.20 -5.64
CA THR A 266 -12.79 21.86 -4.33
C THR A 266 -11.72 21.40 -3.33
N ILE A 267 -11.17 20.20 -3.49
CA ILE A 267 -10.13 19.67 -2.61
C ILE A 267 -8.76 20.20 -3.07
N PRO A 268 -8.03 20.96 -2.24
CA PRO A 268 -6.74 21.53 -2.62
C PRO A 268 -5.70 20.47 -3.00
N GLY A 269 -4.94 20.70 -4.06
CA GLY A 269 -3.81 19.84 -4.47
C GLY A 269 -4.19 18.47 -5.06
N ILE A 270 -5.48 18.15 -5.21
CA ILE A 270 -5.87 16.80 -5.62
C ILE A 270 -5.53 16.47 -7.07
N LYS A 271 -5.53 17.47 -7.95
CA LYS A 271 -5.14 17.28 -9.36
C LYS A 271 -3.67 16.89 -9.50
N ASP A 272 -2.81 17.40 -8.61
CA ASP A 272 -1.39 17.02 -8.56
C ASP A 272 -1.23 15.57 -8.12
N MET A 273 -2.04 15.13 -7.15
CA MET A 273 -2.10 13.72 -6.74
C MET A 273 -2.53 12.81 -7.90
N ILE A 274 -3.60 13.17 -8.62
CA ILE A 274 -4.06 12.38 -9.79
C ILE A 274 -2.95 12.27 -10.85
N ALA A 275 -2.22 13.35 -11.09
CA ALA A 275 -1.14 13.37 -12.06
C ALA A 275 0.05 12.48 -11.67
N LYS A 276 0.22 12.14 -10.39
CA LYS A 276 1.31 11.28 -9.87
C LYS A 276 1.05 9.78 -9.99
N PHE A 277 -0.19 9.39 -10.30
CA PHE A 277 -0.57 7.98 -10.48
C PHE A 277 -0.66 7.54 -11.96
N LYS A 278 -0.76 8.50 -12.88
CA LYS A 278 -0.69 8.26 -14.33
C LYS A 278 0.72 7.86 -14.75
#